data_AF-A0A4S2CSJ5-F1
#
_entry.id   AF-A0A4S2CSJ5-F1
#
_cell.length_a   1.000
_cell.length_b   1.000
_cell.length_c   1.000
_cell.angle_alpha   90.00
_cell.angle_beta   90.00
_cell.angle_gamma   90.00
#
_symmetry.space_group_name_H-M   'P 1'
#
loop_
_entity.id
_entity.type
_entity.pdbx_description
1 polymer ?
#
loop_
_entity_poly.entity_id
_entity_poly.type
_entity_poly.pdbx_seq_one_letter_code
_entity_poly.pdbx_strand_id
1 'polypeptide(L)' 'ITVTATDDRIDILAQQKVVLQAGNSAITLEGGNITFSCPGTFTVKAGQHPFMGGESGEAGIESLPQGLVQLKGRAPFSV' A
#
# COMPACT_ATOMS: atom_id res chain seq x y z
N ILE A 1 -9.82 -16.13 -30.78
CA ILE A 1 -11.19 -16.36 -30.24
C ILE A 1 -11.49 -15.18 -29.35
N THR A 2 -12.63 -14.52 -29.55
CA THR A 2 -13.00 -13.31 -28.82
C THR A 2 -14.36 -13.54 -28.20
N VAL A 3 -14.47 -13.31 -26.88
CA VAL A 3 -15.75 -13.35 -26.16
C VAL A 3 -16.02 -11.92 -25.68
N THR A 4 -17.13 -11.35 -26.14
CA THR A 4 -17.52 -9.97 -25.81
C THR A 4 -18.98 -9.97 -25.40
N ALA A 5 -19.28 -9.35 -24.26
CA ALA A 5 -20.66 -8.98 -23.90
C ALA A 5 -20.93 -7.56 -24.43
N THR A 6 -22.08 -7.37 -25.09
CA THR A 6 -22.46 -6.08 -25.67
C THR A 6 -23.18 -5.17 -24.67
N ASP A 7 -23.89 -5.77 -23.71
CA ASP A 7 -24.63 -5.05 -22.67
C ASP A 7 -23.86 -5.06 -21.34
N ASP A 8 -24.03 -6.12 -20.54
CA ASP A 8 -23.63 -6.09 -19.13
C ASP A 8 -22.37 -6.91 -18.78
N ARG A 9 -22.45 -8.24 -18.90
CA ARG A 9 -21.41 -9.13 -18.32
C ARG A 9 -21.30 -10.50 -18.97
N ILE A 10 -20.19 -11.15 -18.68
CA ILE A 10 -19.92 -12.55 -19.01
C ILE A 10 -19.80 -13.31 -17.69
N ASP A 11 -20.75 -14.22 -17.42
CA ASP A 11 -20.70 -15.09 -16.26
C ASP A 11 -20.11 -16.46 -16.65
N ILE A 12 -18.98 -16.84 -16.03
CA ILE A 12 -18.32 -18.14 -16.23
C ILE A 12 -18.50 -18.96 -14.95
N LEU A 13 -19.41 -19.94 -14.98
CA LEU A 13 -19.70 -20.82 -13.85
C LEU A 13 -19.13 -22.22 -14.10
N ALA A 14 -18.48 -22.78 -13.08
CA ALA A 14 -18.04 -24.17 -13.08
C ALA A 14 -18.33 -24.80 -11.72
N GLN A 15 -18.64 -26.10 -11.70
CA GLN A 15 -18.99 -26.82 -10.46
C GLN A 15 -17.79 -26.95 -9.51
N GLN A 16 -16.58 -27.08 -10.06
CA GLN A 16 -15.37 -27.42 -9.29
C GLN A 16 -14.27 -26.38 -9.47
N LYS A 17 -13.94 -26.01 -10.71
CA LYS A 17 -12.76 -25.19 -11.02
C LYS A 17 -12.93 -24.42 -12.32
N VAL A 18 -12.51 -23.15 -12.34
CA VAL A 18 -12.32 -22.35 -13.57
C VAL A 18 -10.83 -22.08 -13.74
N VAL A 19 -10.27 -22.36 -14.93
CA VAL A 19 -8.87 -22.06 -15.26
C VAL A 19 -8.80 -21.20 -16.52
N LEU A 20 -8.25 -19.99 -16.38
CA LEU A 20 -7.93 -19.10 -17.49
C LEU A 20 -6.43 -19.22 -17.76
N GLN A 21 -6.05 -19.97 -18.78
CA GLN A 21 -4.65 -20.24 -19.11
C GLN A 21 -4.20 -19.52 -20.38
N ALA A 22 -3.05 -18.87 -20.31
CA ALA A 22 -2.36 -18.26 -21.44
C ALA A 22 -0.87 -18.65 -21.40
N GLY A 23 -0.43 -19.49 -22.34
CA GLY A 23 0.93 -20.03 -22.36
C GLY A 23 1.28 -20.75 -21.05
N ASN A 24 2.32 -20.26 -20.36
CA ASN A 24 2.80 -20.80 -19.10
C ASN A 24 2.19 -20.12 -17.86
N SER A 25 1.21 -19.22 -18.05
CA SER A 25 0.54 -18.53 -16.95
C SER A 25 -0.93 -18.97 -16.85
N ALA A 26 -1.45 -19.06 -15.63
CA ALA A 26 -2.86 -19.38 -15.41
C ALA A 26 -3.46 -18.63 -14.22
N ILE A 27 -4.76 -18.37 -14.31
CA ILE A 27 -5.60 -17.90 -13.20
C ILE A 27 -6.58 -19.02 -12.88
N THR A 28 -6.51 -19.55 -11.67
CA THR A 28 -7.38 -20.64 -11.21
C THR A 28 -8.32 -20.13 -10.12
N LEU A 29 -9.63 -20.35 -10.30
CA LEU A 29 -10.65 -20.13 -9.28
C LEU A 29 -11.14 -21.50 -8.82
N GLU A 30 -10.90 -21.83 -7.55
CA GLU A 30 -11.21 -23.15 -6.98
C GLU A 30 -11.45 -23.05 -5.47
N GLY A 31 -12.53 -23.64 -4.98
CA GLY A 31 -12.82 -23.71 -3.54
C GLY A 31 -12.89 -22.35 -2.82
N GLY A 32 -13.25 -21.28 -3.53
CA GLY A 32 -13.26 -19.91 -3.03
C GLY A 32 -11.91 -19.17 -3.11
N ASN A 33 -10.83 -19.86 -3.48
CA ASN A 33 -9.51 -19.27 -3.67
C ASN A 33 -9.31 -18.79 -5.11
N ILE A 34 -8.50 -17.74 -5.26
CA ILE A 34 -8.02 -17.24 -6.54
C ILE A 34 -6.50 -17.40 -6.57
N THR A 35 -5.98 -18.21 -7.50
CA THR A 35 -4.55 -18.52 -7.62
C THR A 35 -4.02 -18.01 -8.96
N PHE A 36 -2.96 -17.21 -8.91
CA PHE A 36 -2.22 -16.74 -10.08
C PHE A 36 -0.91 -17.53 -10.19
N SER A 37 -0.72 -18.28 -11.27
CA SER A 37 0.53 -18.96 -11.57
C SER A 37 1.17 -18.33 -12.80
N CYS A 38 2.41 -17.86 -12.67
CA CYS A 38 3.20 -17.37 -13.79
C CYS A 38 4.70 -17.57 -13.52
N PRO A 39 5.49 -17.99 -14.51
CA PRO A 39 6.94 -18.00 -14.39
C PRO A 39 7.45 -16.56 -14.53
N GLY A 40 7.64 -15.87 -13.40
CA GLY A 40 8.15 -14.50 -13.36
C GLY A 40 7.38 -13.60 -12.42
N THR A 41 7.48 -12.29 -12.64
CA THR A 41 6.87 -11.27 -11.79
C THR A 41 5.42 -11.03 -12.15
N PHE A 42 4.53 -11.15 -11.16
CA PHE A 42 3.16 -10.67 -11.27
C PHE A 42 3.12 -9.15 -11.06
N THR A 43 2.89 -8.40 -12.14
CA THR A 43 2.87 -6.92 -12.10
C THR A 43 1.43 -6.41 -12.13
N VAL A 44 0.97 -5.84 -11.01
CA VAL A 44 -0.34 -5.19 -10.91
C VAL A 44 -0.20 -3.71 -11.27
N LYS A 45 -0.89 -3.26 -12.33
CA LYS A 45 -0.91 -1.86 -12.77
C LYS A 45 -2.00 -1.00 -12.11
N ALA A 46 -2.67 -1.50 -11.07
CA ALA A 46 -3.47 -0.66 -10.18
C ALA A 46 -2.50 0.14 -9.30
N GLY A 47 -2.74 1.44 -9.13
CA GLY A 47 -1.87 2.31 -8.34
C GLY A 47 -1.50 1.63 -7.03
N GLN A 48 -0.20 1.36 -6.84
CA GLN A 48 0.27 0.87 -5.56
C GLN A 48 -0.23 1.88 -4.53
N HIS A 49 -0.97 1.40 -3.52
CA HIS A 49 -1.18 2.17 -2.30
C HIS A 49 -0.16 1.64 -1.29
N PRO A 50 1.15 1.95 -1.45
CA PRO A 50 2.13 1.51 -0.49
C PRO A 50 1.69 2.09 0.85
N PHE A 51 1.42 1.21 1.80
CA PHE A 51 1.11 1.58 3.17
C PHE A 51 2.43 2.05 3.80
N MET A 52 2.83 3.29 3.51
CA MET A 52 4.02 3.87 4.10
C MET A 52 3.75 4.07 5.59
N GLY A 53 4.68 3.61 6.44
CA GLY A 53 4.61 3.83 7.88
C GLY A 53 4.66 5.32 8.23
N GLY A 54 4.27 5.66 9.46
CA GLY A 54 4.35 7.04 9.94
C GLY A 54 5.78 7.57 9.87
N GLU A 55 5.96 8.72 9.24
CA GLU A 55 7.24 9.42 9.19
C GLU A 55 7.59 9.93 10.61
N SER A 56 8.70 9.45 11.16
CA SER A 56 9.26 10.02 12.39
C SER A 56 10.18 11.18 12.02
N GLY A 57 9.60 12.38 11.94
CA GLY A 57 10.37 13.63 11.88
C GLY A 57 10.74 14.08 13.28
N GLU A 58 12.02 14.33 13.54
CA GLU A 58 12.42 15.07 14.73
C GLU A 58 11.80 16.47 14.65
N ALA A 59 11.08 16.89 15.69
CA ALA A 59 10.50 18.23 15.73
C ALA A 59 11.66 19.23 15.71
N GLY A 60 11.85 19.93 14.59
CA GLY A 60 12.78 21.04 14.49
C GLY A 60 12.31 22.17 15.39
N ILE A 61 12.70 22.12 16.67
CA ILE A 61 12.39 23.20 17.60
C ILE A 61 13.33 24.34 17.25
N GLU A 62 12.79 25.40 16.63
CA GLU A 62 13.55 26.63 16.46
C GLU A 62 14.01 27.13 17.83
N SER A 63 15.27 27.57 17.92
CA SER A 63 15.82 28.09 19.16
C SER A 63 14.94 29.23 19.67
N LEU A 64 14.45 29.07 20.90
CA LEU A 64 13.63 30.09 21.54
C LEU A 64 14.31 31.45 21.39
N PRO A 65 13.59 32.49 20.91
CA PRO A 65 14.18 33.82 20.81
C PRO A 65 14.68 34.20 22.20
N GLN A 66 15.97 34.51 22.30
CA GLN A 66 16.57 35.04 23.52
C GLN A 66 15.98 36.43 23.74
N GLY A 67 14.79 36.48 24.34
CA GLY A 67 14.08 37.71 24.63
C GLY A 67 14.88 38.53 25.62
N LEU A 68 15.38 39.69 25.17
CA LEU A 68 15.72 40.96 25.83
C LEU A 68 16.22 41.00 27.31
N VAL A 69 16.48 39.88 27.96
CA VAL A 69 16.85 39.81 29.37
C VAL A 69 18.07 38.91 29.50
N GLN A 70 19.23 39.56 29.50
CA GLN A 70 20.46 39.02 30.06
C GLN A 70 20.25 38.92 31.58
N LEU A 71 19.98 37.73 32.10
CA LEU A 71 19.99 37.47 33.54
C LEU A 71 21.44 37.57 34.05
N LYS A 72 21.87 38.81 34.28
CA LYS A 72 23.15 39.11 34.91
C LYS A 72 22.99 38.96 36.41
N GLY A 73 23.33 37.78 36.92
CA GLY A 73 23.49 37.56 38.35
C GLY A 73 22.80 36.30 38.83
N ARG A 74 23.58 35.50 39.56
CA ARG A 74 23.18 34.35 40.36
C ARG A 74 21.96 34.71 41.23
N ALA A 75 20.75 34.29 40.82
CA ALA A 75 19.59 34.37 41.68
C ALA A 75 19.67 33.26 42.75
N PRO A 76 19.52 33.57 44.05
CA PRO A 76 19.52 32.58 45.10
C PRO A 76 18.09 32.11 45.32
N PHE A 77 17.68 31.06 44.61
CA PHE A 77 16.59 30.23 45.10
C PHE A 77 16.96 28.77 44.87
N SER A 78 17.56 28.18 45.90
CA SER A 78 17.51 26.73 46.10
C SER A 78 16.15 26.43 46.73
N VAL A 79 15.42 25.50 46.14
CA VAL A 79 14.66 24.52 46.93
C VAL A 79 15.64 23.45 47.40
#